data_AF-A0A922XMK7-F1
#
_entry.id   AF-A0A922XMK7-F1
#
_cell.length_a   1.000
_cell.length_b   1.000
_cell.length_c   1.000
_cell.angle_alpha   90.00
_cell.angle_beta   90.00
_cell.angle_gamma   90.00
#
_symmetry.space_group_name_H-M   'P 1'
#
loop_
_entity.id
_entity.type
_entity.pdbx_description
1 polymer ?
#
loop_
_entity_poly.entity_id
_entity_poly.type
_entity_poly.pdbx_seq_one_letter_code
_entity_poly.pdbx_strand_id
1 'polypeptide(L)'
;HEAQLPLVYNHKPTGRGDDYNNLSGQPLFPFGYGLSYTSFAYGVSTLDRKEIAANEATVLRCTLTNTGSRDGEEVVQLYIRDVLATVARPVLELKGFQRVALKAGESKEVIFNITPELLRMLNGQLQWVTEPGKFELLVGASSRDIRIKEELMVSK
;
A
#
# COMPACT_ATOMS: atom_id res chain seq x y z
N HIS A 1 28.75 -11.13 -10.76
CA HIS A 1 27.92 -10.68 -9.62
C HIS A 1 26.56 -10.18 -10.14
N GLU A 2 25.80 -11.04 -10.84
CA GLU A 2 24.57 -10.70 -11.57
C GLU A 2 23.54 -11.84 -11.46
N ALA A 3 23.16 -12.24 -10.24
CA ALA A 3 22.36 -13.46 -10.05
C ALA A 3 21.16 -13.32 -9.09
N GLN A 4 20.58 -12.12 -8.97
CA GLN A 4 19.40 -11.87 -8.11
C GLN A 4 18.22 -11.23 -8.86
N LEU A 5 18.17 -11.37 -10.18
CA LEU A 5 17.03 -10.92 -10.97
C LEU A 5 15.99 -12.05 -11.11
N PRO A 6 14.68 -11.77 -10.95
CA PRO A 6 14.05 -10.46 -10.76
C PRO A 6 13.66 -10.16 -9.30
N LEU A 7 14.12 -9.02 -8.78
CA LEU A 7 13.76 -8.48 -7.45
C LEU A 7 12.62 -7.46 -7.62
N VAL A 8 11.41 -7.97 -7.87
CA VAL A 8 10.22 -7.15 -8.10
C VAL A 8 9.29 -7.19 -6.89
N TYR A 9 8.80 -6.03 -6.46
CA TYR A 9 7.93 -5.90 -5.27
C TYR A 9 6.59 -6.64 -5.42
N ASN A 10 6.19 -6.92 -6.65
CA ASN A 10 4.96 -7.61 -7.00
C ASN A 10 5.14 -9.13 -7.15
N HIS A 11 5.99 -9.74 -6.32
CA HIS A 11 6.22 -11.18 -6.37
C HIS A 11 5.00 -11.97 -5.84
N LYS A 12 4.76 -13.15 -6.42
CA LYS A 12 3.72 -14.08 -5.96
C LYS A 12 4.11 -14.71 -4.61
N PRO A 13 3.16 -15.17 -3.76
CA PRO A 13 3.49 -15.88 -2.54
C PRO A 13 3.97 -17.28 -2.94
N THR A 14 5.28 -17.48 -2.97
CA THR A 14 5.88 -18.80 -3.08
C THR A 14 6.00 -19.38 -1.68
N GLY A 15 5.45 -20.56 -1.43
CA GLY A 15 5.55 -21.27 -0.13
C GLY A 15 6.96 -21.80 0.19
N ARG A 16 8.00 -20.99 -0.02
CA ARG A 16 9.40 -21.28 0.28
C ARG A 16 9.99 -20.10 1.05
N GLY A 17 10.70 -20.38 2.14
CA GLY A 17 11.38 -19.36 2.94
C GLY A 17 12.44 -18.62 2.11
N ASP A 18 12.43 -17.29 2.21
CA ASP A 18 13.36 -16.39 1.53
C ASP A 18 14.75 -16.34 2.20
N ASP A 19 15.28 -17.50 2.58
CA ASP A 19 16.58 -17.63 3.23
C ASP A 19 17.59 -18.28 2.28
N TYR A 20 18.58 -17.50 1.84
CA TYR A 20 19.83 -18.04 1.33
C TYR A 20 20.72 -18.38 2.52
N ASN A 21 21.45 -19.50 2.44
CA ASN A 21 22.27 -20.05 3.52
C ASN A 21 23.35 -19.10 4.10
N ASN A 22 23.58 -17.91 3.52
CA ASN A 22 24.56 -16.91 3.96
C ASN A 22 24.15 -15.43 3.73
N LEU A 23 22.95 -15.11 3.24
CA LEU A 23 22.52 -13.72 2.96
C LEU A 23 21.01 -13.58 3.15
N SER A 24 20.57 -12.51 3.81
CA SER A 24 19.14 -12.18 3.88
C SER A 24 18.66 -11.73 2.51
N GLY A 25 17.59 -12.35 1.97
CA GLY A 25 17.02 -12.04 0.66
C GLY A 25 16.31 -10.68 0.56
N GLN A 26 16.62 -9.73 1.44
CA GLN A 26 15.91 -8.46 1.56
C GLN A 26 16.55 -7.37 0.68
N PRO A 27 15.74 -6.58 -0.07
CA PRO A 27 16.26 -5.47 -0.86
C PRO A 27 16.86 -4.39 0.04
N LEU A 28 18.04 -3.88 -0.33
CA LEU A 28 18.72 -2.78 0.37
C LEU A 28 17.91 -1.47 0.34
N PHE A 29 17.14 -1.24 -0.74
CA PHE A 29 16.24 -0.10 -0.92
C PHE A 29 14.90 -0.58 -1.48
N PRO A 30 13.80 -0.54 -0.71
CA PRO A 30 12.49 -0.90 -1.23
C PRO A 30 11.94 0.17 -2.18
N PHE A 31 10.98 -0.24 -3.02
CA PHE A 31 10.23 0.69 -3.85
C PHE A 31 9.53 1.75 -2.97
N GLY A 32 9.70 3.02 -3.34
CA GLY A 32 9.17 4.17 -2.58
C GLY A 32 10.05 4.64 -1.42
N TYR A 33 11.24 4.07 -1.21
CA TYR A 33 12.17 4.53 -0.17
C TYR A 33 12.78 5.89 -0.53
N GLY A 34 12.48 6.90 0.28
CA GLY A 34 13.11 8.23 0.20
C GLY A 34 13.32 8.75 1.62
N LEU A 35 14.53 9.22 1.91
CA LEU A 35 14.81 9.92 3.16
C LEU A 35 14.56 11.41 2.95
N SER A 36 13.78 12.01 3.85
CA SER A 36 13.65 13.46 3.94
C SER A 36 14.60 14.01 5.01
N TYR A 37 14.95 15.29 4.91
CA TYR A 37 15.70 15.99 5.96
C TYR A 37 14.83 16.33 7.19
N THR A 38 13.56 15.93 7.17
CA THR A 38 12.63 16.01 8.30
C THR A 38 11.97 14.65 8.55
N SER A 39 11.26 14.51 9.67
CA SER A 39 10.54 13.29 10.04
C SER A 39 9.03 13.49 9.92
N PHE A 40 8.33 12.45 9.47
CA PHE A 40 6.87 12.46 9.35
C PHE A 40 6.25 11.35 10.20
N ALA A 41 5.20 11.70 10.94
CA ALA A 41 4.37 10.77 11.69
C ALA A 41 3.03 10.54 10.99
N TYR A 42 2.62 9.27 10.94
CA TYR A 42 1.33 8.85 10.40
C TYR A 42 0.40 8.64 11.60
N GLY A 43 -0.67 9.41 11.63
CA GLY A 43 -1.65 9.41 12.71
C GLY A 43 -2.81 8.45 12.45
N VAL A 44 -3.93 8.73 13.12
CA VAL A 44 -5.16 7.94 13.03
C VAL A 44 -5.66 7.88 11.59
N SER A 45 -6.08 6.68 11.18
CA SER A 45 -6.82 6.42 9.96
C SER A 45 -8.32 6.25 10.22
N THR A 46 -9.13 6.64 9.24
CA THR A 46 -10.56 6.37 9.22
C THR A 46 -10.99 5.88 7.84
N LEU A 47 -11.89 4.91 7.82
CA LEU A 47 -12.50 4.38 6.61
C LEU A 47 -14.01 4.62 6.67
N ASP A 48 -14.56 5.37 5.72
CA ASP A 48 -15.98 5.78 5.73
C ASP A 48 -16.92 4.58 5.78
N ARG A 49 -16.62 3.57 4.95
CA ARG A 49 -17.35 2.30 4.90
C ARG A 49 -16.36 1.15 4.93
N LYS A 50 -16.49 0.29 5.94
CA LYS A 50 -15.71 -0.95 6.09
C LYS A 50 -16.28 -2.11 5.28
N GLU A 51 -17.50 -1.98 4.79
CA GLU A 51 -18.15 -2.93 3.89
C GLU A 51 -18.82 -2.16 2.75
N ILE A 52 -18.57 -2.60 1.52
CA ILE A 52 -19.11 -2.00 0.29
C ILE A 52 -19.51 -3.10 -0.71
N ALA A 53 -20.49 -2.83 -1.57
CA ALA A 53 -20.74 -3.69 -2.72
C ALA A 53 -19.65 -3.52 -3.79
N ALA A 54 -19.51 -4.50 -4.69
CA ALA A 54 -18.45 -4.54 -5.71
C ALA A 54 -18.39 -3.32 -6.66
N ASN A 55 -19.49 -2.57 -6.79
CA ASN A 55 -19.61 -1.36 -7.61
C ASN A 55 -19.60 -0.05 -6.82
N GLU A 56 -19.40 -0.11 -5.50
CA GLU A 56 -19.37 1.04 -4.62
C GLU A 56 -17.94 1.52 -4.32
N ALA A 57 -17.81 2.76 -3.86
CA ALA A 57 -16.55 3.35 -3.43
C ALA A 57 -16.56 3.64 -1.92
N THR A 58 -15.38 3.65 -1.30
CA THR A 58 -15.18 4.13 0.08
C THR A 58 -14.01 5.11 0.12
N VAL A 59 -13.86 5.84 1.22
CA VAL A 59 -12.79 6.83 1.39
C VAL A 59 -11.97 6.47 2.61
N LEU A 60 -10.66 6.33 2.41
CA LEU A 60 -9.67 6.17 3.45
C LEU A 60 -9.03 7.53 3.73
N ARG A 61 -9.09 8.00 4.97
CA ARG A 61 -8.41 9.21 5.43
C ARG A 61 -7.34 8.84 6.44
N CYS A 62 -6.22 9.55 6.41
CA CYS A 62 -5.22 9.47 7.46
C CYS A 62 -4.59 10.84 7.73
N THR A 63 -4.18 11.06 8.97
CA THR A 63 -3.44 12.28 9.32
C THR A 63 -1.95 12.08 9.08
N LEU A 64 -1.30 13.06 8.47
CA LEU A 64 0.15 13.12 8.31
C LEU A 64 0.67 14.38 8.99
N THR A 65 1.68 14.22 9.84
CA THR A 65 2.28 15.32 10.61
C THR A 65 3.78 15.39 10.35
N ASN A 66 4.30 16.58 10.04
CA ASN A 66 5.75 16.82 10.01
C ASN A 66 6.23 17.07 11.45
N THR A 67 6.94 16.10 12.00
CA THR A 67 7.43 16.13 13.39
C THR A 67 8.84 16.66 13.54
N GLY A 68 9.53 16.98 12.43
CA GLY A 68 10.86 17.54 12.47
C GLY A 68 10.88 19.07 12.53
N SER A 69 12.09 19.63 12.53
CA SER A 69 12.33 21.07 12.69
C SER A 69 12.45 21.84 11.37
N ARG A 70 12.18 21.19 10.23
CA ARG A 70 12.29 21.76 8.90
C ARG A 70 11.06 21.43 8.07
N ASP A 71 10.72 22.33 7.16
CA ASP A 71 9.73 22.08 6.13
C ASP A 71 10.20 20.92 5.23
N GLY A 72 9.25 20.13 4.74
CA GLY A 72 9.57 19.00 3.89
C GLY A 72 8.36 18.49 3.12
N GLU A 73 8.63 17.60 2.18
CA GLU A 73 7.61 16.85 1.45
C GLU A 73 7.71 15.36 1.79
N GLU A 74 6.56 14.71 1.91
CA GLU A 74 6.43 13.27 2.10
C GLU A 74 5.58 12.67 0.98
N VAL A 75 5.95 11.49 0.48
CA VAL A 75 5.16 10.76 -0.52
C VAL A 75 4.42 9.62 0.16
N VAL A 76 3.15 9.88 0.51
CA VAL A 76 2.27 8.90 1.12
C VAL A 76 1.78 7.92 0.06
N GLN A 77 2.00 6.62 0.27
CA GLN A 77 1.72 5.57 -0.70
C GLN A 77 0.59 4.67 -0.20
N LEU A 78 -0.38 4.39 -1.07
CA LEU A 78 -1.48 3.44 -0.84
C LEU A 78 -1.20 2.15 -1.62
N TYR A 79 -1.20 1.05 -0.88
CA TYR A 79 -1.15 -0.30 -1.38
C TYR A 79 -2.47 -1.03 -1.07
N ILE A 80 -2.92 -1.87 -1.99
CA ILE A 80 -4.07 -2.76 -1.74
C ILE A 80 -3.60 -4.20 -1.89
N ARG A 81 -4.01 -5.03 -0.93
CA ARG A 81 -3.81 -6.47 -0.95
C ARG A 81 -5.15 -7.18 -0.82
N ASP A 82 -5.37 -8.16 -1.68
CA ASP A 82 -6.53 -9.04 -1.61
C ASP A 82 -6.16 -10.32 -0.86
N VAL A 83 -6.87 -10.59 0.24
CA VAL A 83 -6.55 -11.67 1.19
C VAL A 83 -7.07 -13.02 0.71
N LEU A 84 -8.12 -13.06 -0.11
CA LEU A 84 -8.79 -14.27 -0.57
C LEU A 84 -8.94 -14.25 -2.10
N ALA A 85 -7.81 -14.24 -2.80
CA ALA A 85 -7.82 -14.29 -4.25
C ALA A 85 -7.82 -15.74 -4.77
N THR A 86 -8.69 -16.02 -5.74
CA THR A 86 -8.80 -17.33 -6.43
C THR A 86 -7.54 -17.69 -7.23
N VAL A 87 -6.65 -16.71 -7.45
CA VAL A 87 -5.36 -16.84 -8.15
C VAL A 87 -4.26 -16.24 -7.27
N ALA A 88 -3.06 -16.83 -7.25
CA ALA A 88 -1.91 -16.30 -6.52
C ALA A 88 -1.57 -14.86 -6.95
N ARG A 89 -1.87 -13.88 -6.08
CA ARG A 89 -1.66 -12.45 -6.32
C ARG A 89 -0.34 -11.93 -5.73
N PRO A 90 0.25 -10.89 -6.33
CA PRO A 90 1.35 -10.14 -5.73
C PRO A 90 1.04 -9.68 -4.30
N VAL A 91 2.05 -9.69 -3.43
CA VAL A 91 1.87 -9.38 -2.00
C VAL A 91 1.39 -7.93 -1.76
N LEU A 92 1.71 -6.99 -2.65
CA LEU A 92 1.34 -5.56 -2.57
C LEU A 92 1.19 -4.94 -3.98
N GLU A 93 0.08 -4.27 -4.28
CA GLU A 93 -0.08 -3.44 -5.48
C GLU A 93 -0.19 -1.96 -5.09
N LEU A 94 0.71 -1.11 -5.59
CA LEU A 94 0.57 0.34 -5.43
C LEU A 94 -0.65 0.81 -6.24
N LYS A 95 -1.64 1.39 -5.56
CA LYS A 95 -2.89 1.87 -6.16
C LYS A 95 -3.00 3.39 -6.18
N GLY A 96 -2.20 4.08 -5.38
CA GLY A 96 -2.13 5.52 -5.39
C GLY A 96 -0.96 6.04 -4.57
N PHE A 97 -0.57 7.28 -4.81
CA PHE A 97 0.36 8.01 -3.96
C PHE A 97 0.00 9.49 -3.97
N GLN A 98 0.34 10.19 -2.89
CA GLN A 98 0.13 11.63 -2.75
C GLN A 98 1.38 12.26 -2.17
N ARG A 99 1.89 13.29 -2.86
CA ARG A 99 3.00 14.10 -2.35
C ARG A 99 2.45 15.25 -1.54
N VAL A 100 2.80 15.31 -0.27
CA VAL A 100 2.25 16.27 0.70
C VAL A 100 3.38 17.13 1.23
N ALA A 101 3.35 18.42 0.90
CA ALA A 101 4.23 19.42 1.50
C ALA A 101 3.68 19.84 2.86
N LEU A 102 4.53 19.79 3.89
CA LEU A 102 4.21 20.17 5.26
C LEU A 102 5.32 21.03 5.84
N LYS A 103 4.94 22.16 6.43
CA LYS A 103 5.84 22.95 7.27
C LYS A 103 6.21 22.19 8.55
N ALA A 104 7.31 22.57 9.19
CA ALA A 104 7.67 22.02 10.50
C ALA A 104 6.50 22.16 11.49
N GLY A 105 6.06 21.03 12.08
CA GLY A 105 4.93 20.96 13.01
C GLY A 105 3.53 20.97 12.36
N GLU A 106 3.41 21.06 11.03
CA GLU A 106 2.12 21.05 10.34
C GLU A 106 1.55 19.64 10.24
N SER A 107 0.22 19.54 10.37
CA SER A 107 -0.55 18.32 10.11
C SER A 107 -1.53 18.54 8.97
N LYS A 108 -1.64 17.56 8.06
CA LYS A 108 -2.67 17.53 7.01
C LYS A 108 -3.36 16.18 6.98
N GLU A 109 -4.60 16.19 6.52
CA GLU A 109 -5.33 14.99 6.17
C GLU A 109 -4.97 14.57 4.74
N VAL A 110 -4.70 13.28 4.56
CA VAL A 110 -4.46 12.63 3.27
C VAL A 110 -5.63 11.72 2.98
N ILE A 111 -6.22 11.87 1.79
CA ILE A 111 -7.51 11.26 1.44
C ILE A 111 -7.34 10.37 0.21
N PHE A 112 -7.63 9.09 0.33
CA PHE A 112 -7.64 8.14 -0.79
C PHE A 112 -9.06 7.66 -1.09
N ASN A 113 -9.51 7.89 -2.32
CA ASN A 113 -10.78 7.36 -2.82
C ASN A 113 -10.56 5.93 -3.32
N ILE A 114 -11.15 4.96 -2.64
CA ILE A 114 -11.09 3.55 -3.00
C ILE A 114 -12.27 3.26 -3.92
N THR A 115 -12.03 3.34 -5.22
CA THR A 115 -13.04 3.07 -6.25
C THR A 115 -13.03 1.61 -6.68
N PRO A 116 -14.11 1.09 -7.28
CA PRO A 116 -14.14 -0.26 -7.83
C PRO A 116 -12.98 -0.57 -8.76
N GLU A 117 -12.53 0.40 -9.57
CA GLU A 117 -11.42 0.23 -10.52
C GLU A 117 -10.10 -0.13 -9.81
N LEU A 118 -9.87 0.38 -8.60
CA LEU A 118 -8.67 0.05 -7.82
C LEU A 118 -8.70 -1.39 -7.29
N LEU A 119 -9.91 -1.94 -7.09
CA LEU A 119 -10.15 -3.28 -6.56
C LEU A 119 -10.24 -4.36 -7.65
N ARG A 120 -10.51 -3.97 -8.90
CA ARG A 120 -10.62 -4.89 -10.03
C ARG A 120 -9.30 -5.59 -10.36
N MET A 121 -9.42 -6.81 -10.86
CA MET A 121 -8.34 -7.63 -11.40
C MET A 121 -8.75 -8.28 -12.72
N LEU A 122 -7.78 -8.72 -13.52
CA LEU A 122 -8.03 -9.53 -14.71
C LEU A 122 -8.20 -11.00 -14.30
N ASN A 123 -9.33 -11.61 -14.64
CA ASN A 123 -9.55 -13.05 -14.49
C ASN A 123 -8.82 -13.86 -15.59
N GLY A 124 -8.91 -15.19 -15.54
CA GLY A 124 -8.31 -16.08 -16.55
C GLY A 124 -8.82 -15.89 -17.98
N GLN A 125 -9.93 -15.16 -18.15
CA GLN A 125 -10.55 -14.81 -19.43
C GLN A 125 -10.22 -13.36 -19.86
N LEU A 126 -9.27 -12.70 -19.18
CA LEU A 126 -8.88 -11.30 -19.43
C LEU A 126 -10.02 -10.28 -19.24
N GLN A 127 -10.97 -10.59 -18.36
CA GLN A 127 -12.06 -9.69 -18.01
C GLN A 127 -11.76 -9.02 -16.66
N TRP A 128 -12.04 -7.71 -16.59
CA TRP A 128 -11.96 -6.96 -15.34
C TRP A 128 -13.10 -7.36 -14.41
N VAL A 129 -12.76 -7.96 -13.28
CA VAL A 129 -13.71 -8.40 -12.26
C VAL A 129 -13.26 -7.91 -10.88
N THR A 130 -14.22 -7.59 -10.01
CA THR A 130 -13.99 -7.42 -8.58
C THR A 130 -14.55 -8.65 -7.90
N GLU A 131 -13.69 -9.48 -7.32
CA GLU A 131 -14.14 -10.64 -6.54
C GLU A 131 -14.60 -10.16 -5.15
N PRO A 132 -15.78 -10.60 -4.67
CA PRO A 132 -16.18 -10.37 -3.28
C PRO A 132 -15.16 -11.01 -2.35
N GLY A 133 -14.72 -10.28 -1.33
CA GLY A 133 -13.59 -10.70 -0.53
C GLY A 133 -13.05 -9.61 0.36
N LYS A 134 -12.07 -9.99 1.18
CA LYS A 134 -11.43 -9.11 2.15
C LYS A 134 -10.20 -8.47 1.51
N PHE A 135 -10.18 -7.14 1.53
CA PHE A 135 -9.08 -6.32 1.05
C PHE A 135 -8.40 -5.63 2.23
N GLU A 136 -7.07 -5.65 2.26
CA GLU A 136 -6.25 -4.85 3.15
C GLU A 136 -5.83 -3.57 2.41
N LEU A 137 -6.19 -2.42 2.98
CA LEU A 137 -5.73 -1.11 2.54
C LEU A 137 -4.53 -0.72 3.41
N LEU A 138 -3.38 -0.57 2.78
CA LEU A 138 -2.09 -0.40 3.45
C LEU A 138 -1.52 0.94 3.05
N VAL A 139 -1.30 1.83 4.03
CA VAL A 139 -0.72 3.15 3.78
C VAL A 139 0.64 3.26 4.47
N GLY A 140 1.63 3.71 3.71
CA GLY A 140 3.02 3.72 4.15
C GLY A 140 3.86 4.82 3.51
N ALA A 141 5.09 4.93 4.01
CA ALA A 141 6.14 5.77 3.44
C ALA A 141 6.94 5.02 2.35
N SER A 142 6.91 3.69 2.37
CA SER A 142 7.45 2.83 1.32
C SER A 142 6.76 1.47 1.33
N SER A 143 7.01 0.62 0.34
CA SER A 143 6.43 -0.73 0.32
C SER A 143 6.86 -1.63 1.49
N ARG A 144 7.94 -1.27 2.22
CA ARG A 144 8.37 -1.96 3.45
C ARG A 144 8.03 -1.22 4.74
N ASP A 145 7.71 0.08 4.66
CA ASP A 145 7.34 0.92 5.81
C ASP A 145 5.86 1.24 5.74
N ILE A 146 5.04 0.21 6.01
CA ILE A 146 3.59 0.32 6.14
C ILE A 146 3.27 0.71 7.57
N ARG A 147 2.57 1.83 7.74
CA ARG A 147 2.28 2.42 9.04
C ARG A 147 0.81 2.37 9.41
N ILE A 148 -0.05 2.24 8.41
CA ILE A 148 -1.50 2.15 8.55
C ILE A 148 -1.99 0.92 7.80
N LYS A 149 -2.87 0.17 8.44
CA LYS A 149 -3.55 -0.99 7.87
C LYS A 149 -5.03 -0.91 8.22
N GLU A 150 -5.87 -0.87 7.20
CA GLU A 150 -7.32 -0.94 7.31
C GLU A 150 -7.84 -2.15 6.54
N GLU A 151 -9.00 -2.65 6.97
CA GLU A 151 -9.66 -3.81 6.36
C GLU A 151 -10.97 -3.36 5.72
N LEU A 152 -11.17 -3.78 4.46
CA LEU A 152 -12.37 -3.52 3.68
C LEU A 152 -12.99 -4.85 3.23
N MET A 153 -14.27 -5.03 3.49
CA MET A 153 -15.07 -6.14 3.01
C MET A 153 -15.80 -5.72 1.72
N VAL A 154 -15.60 -6.48 0.65
CA VAL A 154 -16.38 -6.31 -0.59
C VAL A 154 -17.41 -7.42 -0.70
N SER A 155 -18.68 -7.05 -0.69
CA SER A 155 -19.81 -7.95 -0.90
C SER A 155 -20.22 -8.00 -2.39
N LYS A 156 -21.06 -8.98 -2.73
CA LYS A 156 -21.58 -9.15 -4.10
C LYS A 156 -22.42 -7.96 -4.57
#